data_AF-A0A453JQT1-F1
#
_entry.id   AF-A0A453JQT1-F1
#
_cell.length_a   1.000
_cell.length_b   1.000
_cell.length_c   1.000
_cell.angle_alpha   90.00
_cell.angle_beta   90.00
_cell.angle_gamma   90.00
#
_symmetry.space_group_name_H-M   'P 1'
#
loop_
_entity.id
_entity.type
_entity.pdbx_description
1 polymer ?
#
loop_
_entity_poly.entity_id
_entity_poly.type
_entity_poly.pdbx_seq_one_letter_code
_entity_poly.pdbx_strand_id
1 'polypeptide(L)'
;MVEESDGVDCTNDNESDTTRTVSTQSVVFLWGFRETSAEELRSRLARLHHVFSKDFDLRLLDKTCSALIFRSSDAASELLRDISLESPSLNNFFSEGLKAAGFDVYRKACSSGLWDSDLAEALESASLEPATSTISEHGSSEIYWNSSLKLDLKEYLEC
;
A
#
# COMPACT_ATOMS: atom_id res chain seq x y z
N MET A 1 -14.21 -54.92 11.57
CA MET A 1 -14.14 -54.07 12.78
C MET A 1 -12.71 -54.18 13.27
N VAL A 2 -11.85 -53.21 13.05
CA VAL A 2 -12.03 -51.75 13.11
C VAL A 2 -11.29 -51.06 11.96
N GLU A 3 -11.92 -50.04 11.38
CA GLU A 3 -11.21 -48.96 10.69
C GLU A 3 -10.52 -48.11 11.76
N GLU A 4 -9.28 -47.66 11.54
CA GLU A 4 -8.89 -46.33 11.98
C GLU A 4 -7.68 -45.82 11.20
N SER A 5 -7.86 -44.63 10.66
CA SER A 5 -6.94 -43.84 9.86
C SER A 5 -5.93 -43.15 10.76
N ASP A 6 -4.66 -43.17 10.37
CA ASP A 6 -3.63 -42.26 10.87
C ASP A 6 -2.90 -41.79 9.60
N GLY A 7 -3.10 -40.57 9.13
CA GLY A 7 -2.87 -39.34 9.88
C GLY A 7 -1.68 -38.69 9.19
N VAL A 8 -1.97 -37.83 8.22
CA VAL A 8 -1.00 -37.06 7.43
C VAL A 8 -0.18 -36.19 8.38
N ASP A 9 1.07 -36.59 8.65
CA ASP A 9 2.05 -35.71 9.29
C ASP A 9 2.66 -34.80 8.20
N CYS A 10 1.92 -33.75 7.86
CA CYS A 10 2.53 -32.61 7.21
C CYS A 10 3.04 -31.71 8.33
N THR A 11 4.29 -31.91 8.74
CA THR A 11 5.09 -30.88 9.42
C THR A 11 5.13 -29.65 8.52
N ASN A 12 4.15 -28.77 8.68
CA ASN A 12 4.26 -27.37 8.30
C ASN A 12 5.25 -26.75 9.31
N ASP A 13 6.53 -26.76 8.92
CA ASP A 13 7.54 -25.89 9.49
C ASP A 13 7.02 -24.45 9.36
N ASN A 14 6.46 -23.97 10.47
CA ASN A 14 5.95 -22.63 10.67
C ASN A 14 7.15 -21.68 10.81
N GLU A 15 7.88 -21.51 9.70
CA GLU A 15 8.71 -20.32 9.50
C GLU A 15 7.75 -19.13 9.58
N SER A 16 8.03 -18.24 10.53
CA SER A 16 7.13 -17.18 10.97
C SER A 16 7.10 -16.03 9.96
N ASP A 17 6.68 -16.31 8.74
CA ASP A 17 6.18 -15.32 7.79
C ASP A 17 4.77 -14.96 8.23
N THR A 18 4.64 -13.96 9.11
CA THR A 18 3.33 -13.44 9.52
C THR A 18 2.71 -12.68 8.38
N THR A 19 2.18 -13.43 7.44
CA THR A 19 1.56 -12.88 6.28
C THR A 19 0.11 -12.59 6.58
N ARG A 20 -0.24 -11.31 6.47
CA ARG A 20 -1.54 -10.82 6.84
C ARG A 20 -2.30 -10.43 5.58
N THR A 21 -3.50 -10.97 5.43
CA THR A 21 -4.46 -10.46 4.46
C THR A 21 -4.90 -9.06 4.90
N VAL A 22 -4.69 -8.07 4.03
CA VAL A 22 -5.08 -6.67 4.29
C VAL A 22 -5.97 -6.19 3.17
N SER A 23 -7.03 -5.46 3.50
CA SER A 23 -7.91 -4.89 2.47
C SER A 23 -7.16 -3.83 1.67
N THR A 24 -7.36 -3.80 0.35
CA THR A 24 -6.78 -2.79 -0.55
C THR A 24 -7.16 -1.37 -0.14
N GLN A 25 -8.33 -1.18 0.47
CA GLN A 25 -8.80 0.08 1.03
C GLN A 25 -7.95 0.59 2.21
N SER A 26 -7.16 -0.27 2.83
CA SER A 26 -6.25 0.11 3.92
C SER A 26 -4.84 0.45 3.44
N VAL A 27 -4.60 0.35 2.12
CA VAL A 27 -3.29 0.52 1.49
C VAL A 27 -3.24 1.89 0.82
N VAL A 28 -2.20 2.65 1.16
CA VAL A 28 -1.94 3.98 0.63
C VAL A 28 -0.51 4.04 0.14
N PHE A 29 -0.31 4.45 -1.09
CA PHE A 29 1.01 4.72 -1.66
C PHE A 29 1.37 6.17 -1.40
N LEU A 30 2.62 6.42 -1.05
CA LEU A 30 3.18 7.74 -0.76
C LEU A 30 4.43 7.94 -1.62
N TRP A 31 4.59 9.13 -2.18
CA TRP A 31 5.76 9.52 -2.96
C TRP A 31 6.04 11.02 -2.80
N GLY A 32 7.11 11.49 -3.45
CA GLY A 32 7.53 12.90 -3.39
C GLY A 32 8.47 13.24 -2.23
N PHE A 33 8.90 12.24 -1.45
CA PHE A 33 9.97 12.40 -0.47
C PHE A 33 11.35 12.16 -1.11
N ARG A 34 12.38 12.74 -0.49
CA ARG A 34 13.78 12.45 -0.82
C ARG A 34 14.19 11.10 -0.23
N GLU A 35 15.21 10.47 -0.81
CA GLU A 35 15.78 9.21 -0.31
C GLU A 35 15.95 9.25 1.23
N THR A 36 15.23 8.37 1.91
CA THR A 36 15.16 8.31 3.37
C THR A 36 14.89 6.87 3.82
N SER A 37 15.13 6.56 5.10
CA SER A 37 14.83 5.24 5.66
C SER A 37 13.35 5.12 6.04
N ALA A 38 12.85 3.88 6.10
CA ALA A 38 11.47 3.62 6.52
C ALA A 38 11.17 4.21 7.91
N GLU A 39 12.11 4.08 8.85
CA GLU A 39 11.98 4.60 10.22
C GLU A 39 11.95 6.14 10.25
N GLU A 40 12.78 6.79 9.45
CA GLU A 40 12.80 8.24 9.38
C GLU A 40 11.53 8.78 8.71
N LEU A 41 11.10 8.16 7.60
CA LEU A 41 9.85 8.52 6.94
C LEU A 41 8.65 8.33 7.88
N ARG A 42 8.60 7.20 8.60
CA ARG A 42 7.56 6.93 9.61
C ARG A 42 7.54 8.00 10.69
N SER A 43 8.71 8.38 11.21
CA SER A 43 8.85 9.41 12.25
C SER A 43 8.46 10.81 11.74
N ARG A 44 8.73 11.12 10.46
CA ARG A 44 8.28 12.36 9.82
C ARG A 44 6.77 12.38 9.68
N LEU A 45 6.19 11.33 9.09
CA LEU A 45 4.75 11.20 8.91
C LEU A 45 3.97 11.32 10.22
N ALA A 46 4.45 10.68 11.29
CA ALA A 46 3.86 10.80 12.63
C ALA A 46 3.79 12.25 13.15
N ARG A 47 4.67 13.14 12.67
CA ARG A 47 4.66 14.59 12.99
C ARG A 47 3.81 15.41 12.02
N LEU A 48 3.47 14.87 10.85
CA LEU A 48 2.72 15.57 9.82
C LEU A 48 1.21 15.46 10.03
N HIS A 49 0.70 14.29 10.42
CA HIS A 49 -0.75 14.07 10.58
C HIS A 49 -1.07 13.06 11.68
N HIS A 50 -2.17 13.27 12.41
CA HIS A 50 -2.59 12.39 13.51
C HIS A 50 -2.93 10.97 13.04
N VAL A 51 -3.30 10.80 11.77
CA VAL A 51 -3.60 9.48 11.19
C VAL A 51 -2.37 8.56 11.19
N PHE A 52 -1.17 9.14 11.08
CA PHE A 52 0.11 8.44 11.18
C PHE A 52 0.55 8.24 12.64
N SER A 53 -0.23 8.68 13.62
CA SER A 53 -0.05 8.29 15.03
C SER A 53 -0.70 6.92 15.32
N LYS A 54 -1.56 6.43 14.41
CA LYS A 54 -2.19 5.11 14.51
C LYS A 54 -1.20 4.00 14.16
N ASP A 55 -1.59 2.75 14.42
CA ASP A 55 -0.84 1.56 14.06
C ASP A 55 -0.91 1.36 12.53
N PHE A 56 0.18 1.64 11.83
CA PHE A 56 0.35 1.37 10.40
C PHE A 56 1.71 0.71 10.13
N ASP A 57 1.79 -0.05 9.05
CA ASP A 57 3.03 -0.57 8.49
C ASP A 57 3.51 0.36 7.38
N LEU A 58 4.82 0.61 7.33
CA LEU A 58 5.43 1.41 6.27
C LEU A 58 6.50 0.58 5.59
N ARG A 59 6.49 0.59 4.26
CA ARG A 59 7.49 -0.09 3.44
C ARG A 59 7.94 0.80 2.31
N LEU A 60 9.26 0.93 2.17
CA LEU A 60 9.85 1.55 0.99
C LEU A 60 9.70 0.57 -0.19
N LEU A 61 9.06 1.02 -1.27
CA LEU A 61 8.99 0.26 -2.52
C LEU A 61 10.16 0.62 -3.42
N ASP A 62 10.52 1.90 -3.44
CA ASP A 62 11.65 2.47 -4.17
C ASP A 62 12.26 3.64 -3.36
N LYS A 63 13.21 4.37 -3.94
CA LYS A 63 13.93 5.51 -3.32
C LYS A 63 13.02 6.72 -3.10
N THR A 64 11.96 6.83 -3.90
CA THR A 64 11.03 7.96 -3.96
C THR A 64 9.58 7.54 -3.67
N CYS A 65 9.32 6.25 -3.45
CA CYS A 65 7.98 5.71 -3.27
C CYS A 65 7.89 4.68 -2.13
N SER A 66 6.83 4.79 -1.32
CA SER A 66 6.54 3.92 -0.18
C SER A 66 5.08 3.46 -0.19
N ALA A 67 4.84 2.25 0.31
CA ALA A 67 3.52 1.78 0.66
C ALA A 67 3.29 1.91 2.18
N LEU A 68 2.11 2.38 2.54
CA LEU A 68 1.59 2.47 3.90
C LEU A 68 0.38 1.57 4.01
N ILE A 69 0.34 0.78 5.07
CA ILE A 69 -0.76 -0.13 5.34
C ILE A 69 -1.30 0.18 6.71
N PHE A 70 -2.48 0.76 6.70
CA PHE A 70 -3.18 1.05 7.92
C PHE A 70 -3.82 -0.22 8.46
N ARG A 71 -3.80 -0.39 9.77
CA ARG A 71 -4.52 -1.49 10.41
C ARG A 71 -6.04 -1.38 10.25
N SER A 72 -6.55 -0.17 10.01
CA SER A 72 -7.95 0.16 9.78
C SER A 72 -8.10 0.94 8.47
N SER A 73 -9.03 0.52 7.61
CA SER A 73 -9.39 1.22 6.36
C SER A 73 -9.96 2.62 6.61
N ASP A 74 -10.49 2.87 7.80
CA ASP A 74 -11.02 4.18 8.21
C ASP A 74 -9.89 5.24 8.24
N ALA A 75 -8.70 4.85 8.71
CA ALA A 75 -7.52 5.72 8.74
C ALA A 75 -7.00 6.01 7.32
N ALA A 76 -6.95 5.00 6.46
CA ALA A 76 -6.57 5.20 5.06
C ALA A 76 -7.57 6.12 4.33
N SER A 77 -8.87 5.91 4.55
CA SER A 77 -9.93 6.70 3.94
C SER A 77 -9.91 8.15 4.44
N GLU A 78 -9.66 8.37 5.74
CA GLU A 78 -9.49 9.70 6.33
C GLU A 78 -8.32 10.44 5.69
N LEU A 79 -7.15 9.81 5.58
CA LEU A 79 -5.97 10.39 4.93
C LEU A 79 -6.25 10.76 3.47
N LEU A 80 -6.82 9.85 2.69
CA LEU A 80 -7.12 10.09 1.28
C LEU A 80 -8.16 11.19 1.09
N ARG A 81 -9.16 11.26 1.98
CA ARG A 81 -10.16 12.33 1.97
C ARG A 81 -9.53 13.67 2.29
N ASP A 82 -8.67 13.73 3.30
CA ASP A 82 -7.95 14.96 3.64
C ASP A 82 -7.02 15.41 2.51
N ILE A 83 -6.39 14.46 1.80
CA ILE A 83 -5.58 14.78 0.61
C ILE A 83 -6.45 15.36 -0.49
N SER A 84 -7.57 14.71 -0.80
CA SER A 84 -8.50 15.14 -1.85
C SER A 84 -9.18 16.47 -1.57
N LEU A 85 -9.33 16.84 -0.30
CA LEU A 85 -9.89 18.13 0.13
C LEU A 85 -8.81 19.19 0.33
N GLU A 86 -7.53 18.86 0.10
CA GLU A 86 -6.39 19.70 0.44
C GLU A 86 -6.51 20.27 1.86
N SER A 87 -6.89 19.40 2.80
CA SER A 87 -7.19 19.78 4.17
C SER A 87 -6.01 20.52 4.80
N PRO A 88 -6.24 21.60 5.57
CA PRO A 88 -5.16 22.37 6.19
C PRO A 88 -4.36 21.56 7.21
N SER A 89 -4.91 20.44 7.70
CA SER A 89 -4.19 19.46 8.54
C SER A 89 -3.00 18.83 7.81
N LEU A 90 -3.04 18.76 6.48
CA LEU A 90 -1.98 18.25 5.62
C LEU A 90 -1.12 19.36 4.99
N ASN A 91 -1.25 20.62 5.41
CA ASN A 91 -0.41 21.71 4.89
C ASN A 91 1.09 21.41 5.00
N ASN A 92 1.52 20.83 6.12
CA ASN A 92 2.91 20.42 6.32
C ASN A 92 3.29 19.25 5.39
N PHE A 93 2.36 18.32 5.16
CA PHE A 93 2.54 17.18 4.27
C PHE A 93 2.74 17.66 2.82
N PHE A 94 1.89 18.55 2.33
CA PHE A 94 2.03 19.15 1.00
C PHE A 94 3.25 20.07 0.88
N SER A 95 3.60 20.81 1.94
CA SER A 95 4.79 21.67 1.95
C SER A 95 6.10 20.89 1.86
N GLU A 96 6.14 19.65 2.35
CA GLU A 96 7.27 18.74 2.11
C GLU A 96 7.29 18.17 0.68
N GLY A 97 6.26 18.43 -0.14
CA GLY A 97 6.11 17.87 -1.48
C GLY A 97 5.61 16.43 -1.48
N LEU A 98 5.08 15.94 -0.35
CA LEU A 98 4.54 14.59 -0.25
C LEU A 98 3.19 14.50 -0.98
N LYS A 99 3.00 13.36 -1.62
CA LYS A 99 1.76 12.99 -2.29
C LYS A 99 1.41 11.57 -1.93
N ALA A 100 0.13 11.29 -1.79
CA ALA A 100 -0.33 9.94 -1.54
C ALA A 100 -1.63 9.63 -2.26
N ALA A 101 -1.81 8.37 -2.59
CA ALA A 101 -3.03 7.86 -3.21
C ALA A 101 -3.36 6.45 -2.74
N GLY A 102 -4.63 6.08 -2.89
CA GLY A 102 -5.11 4.75 -2.56
C GLY A 102 -4.66 3.70 -3.58
N PHE A 103 -4.95 2.45 -3.28
CA PHE A 103 -4.66 1.31 -4.15
C PHE A 103 -5.28 1.41 -5.55
N ASP A 104 -6.38 2.15 -5.71
CA ASP A 104 -7.03 2.38 -7.01
C ASP A 104 -6.09 3.05 -8.02
N VAL A 105 -5.36 4.08 -7.59
CA VAL A 105 -4.38 4.79 -8.42
C VAL A 105 -3.20 3.88 -8.78
N TYR A 106 -2.77 3.03 -7.84
CA TYR A 106 -1.75 2.03 -8.11
C TYR A 106 -2.20 1.02 -9.17
N ARG A 107 -3.44 0.52 -9.07
CA ARG A 107 -4.03 -0.41 -10.04
C ARG A 107 -4.07 0.24 -11.43
N LYS A 108 -4.48 1.50 -11.51
CA LYS A 108 -4.47 2.28 -12.75
C LYS A 108 -3.07 2.44 -13.33
N ALA A 109 -2.08 2.79 -12.50
CA ALA A 109 -0.69 2.90 -12.93
C ALA A 109 -0.14 1.57 -13.49
N CYS A 110 -0.53 0.44 -12.90
CA CYS A 110 -0.18 -0.90 -13.40
C CYS A 110 -0.83 -1.18 -14.76
N SER A 111 -2.14 -0.91 -14.91
CA SER A 111 -2.86 -1.09 -16.17
C SER A 111 -2.32 -0.21 -17.30
N SER A 112 -1.73 0.94 -16.99
CA SER A 112 -1.12 1.83 -17.98
C SER A 112 0.27 1.38 -18.46
N GLY A 113 0.86 0.33 -17.89
CA GLY A 113 2.18 -0.15 -18.32
C GLY A 113 3.36 0.76 -17.91
N LEU A 114 3.13 1.75 -17.04
CA LEU A 114 4.08 2.84 -16.75
C LEU A 114 5.12 2.50 -15.65
N TRP A 115 5.20 1.24 -15.24
CA TRP A 115 5.98 0.78 -14.09
C TRP A 115 7.48 0.58 -14.38
N ASP A 116 7.90 0.68 -15.65
CA ASP A 116 9.28 0.39 -16.08
C ASP A 116 10.29 1.51 -15.73
N SER A 117 9.84 2.73 -15.42
CA SER A 117 10.71 3.91 -15.30
C SER A 117 10.84 4.45 -13.87
N ASP A 118 9.73 4.87 -13.24
CA ASP A 118 9.70 5.39 -11.87
C ASP A 118 8.26 5.27 -11.31
N LEU A 119 8.10 4.55 -10.20
CA LEU A 119 6.78 4.30 -9.62
C LEU A 119 6.10 5.61 -9.15
N ALA A 120 6.87 6.60 -8.69
CA ALA A 120 6.30 7.87 -8.26
C ALA A 120 5.71 8.64 -9.46
N GLU A 121 6.39 8.64 -10.61
CA GLU A 121 5.90 9.29 -11.83
C GLU A 121 4.68 8.56 -12.43
N ALA A 122 4.65 7.23 -12.36
CA ALA A 122 3.52 6.42 -12.76
C ALA A 122 2.28 6.70 -11.90
N LEU A 123 2.44 6.76 -10.58
CA LEU A 123 1.37 7.09 -9.64
C LEU A 123 0.88 8.53 -9.80
N GLU A 124 1.79 9.48 -10.02
CA GLU A 124 1.45 10.86 -10.33
C GLU A 124 0.56 10.96 -11.57
N SER A 125 0.99 10.33 -12.67
CA SER A 125 0.26 10.33 -13.93
C SER A 125 -1.11 9.67 -13.78
N ALA A 126 -1.18 8.54 -13.08
CA ALA A 126 -2.43 7.85 -12.79
C ALA A 126 -3.38 8.67 -11.89
N SER A 127 -2.83 9.46 -10.96
CA SER A 127 -3.61 10.33 -10.07
C SER A 127 -4.18 11.57 -10.78
N LEU A 128 -3.50 12.06 -11.83
CA LEU A 128 -3.94 13.19 -12.65
C LEU A 128 -4.99 12.79 -13.69
N GLU A 129 -4.94 11.55 -14.15
CA GLU A 129 -5.81 11.08 -15.21
C GLU A 129 -7.24 10.87 -14.65
N PRO A 130 -8.28 11.55 -15.20
CA PRO A 130 -9.65 11.39 -14.73
C PRO A 130 -10.09 9.92 -14.84
N ALA A 131 -11.03 9.50 -13.99
CA ALA A 131 -11.59 8.15 -14.00
C ALA A 131 -12.34 7.88 -15.33
N THR A 132 -11.61 7.57 -16.40
CA THR A 132 -12.13 7.08 -17.66
C THR A 132 -12.32 5.57 -17.50
N SER A 133 -13.55 5.21 -17.16
CA SER A 133 -14.06 3.88 -16.90
C SER A 133 -13.56 2.82 -17.90
N THR A 134 -12.50 2.08 -17.56
CA THR A 134 -12.18 0.76 -18.14
C THR A 134 -11.38 -0.12 -17.16
N ILE A 135 -11.50 0.10 -15.85
CA ILE A 135 -10.92 -0.84 -14.88
C ILE A 135 -11.90 -2.01 -14.75
N SER A 136 -11.59 -3.14 -15.40
CA SER A 136 -12.30 -4.40 -15.18
C SER A 136 -12.30 -4.71 -13.67
N GLU A 137 -13.49 -4.96 -13.10
CA GLU A 137 -13.75 -5.25 -11.68
C GLU A 137 -13.17 -6.61 -11.22
N HIS A 138 -11.96 -6.96 -11.66
CA HIS A 138 -11.38 -8.28 -11.42
C HIS A 138 -10.12 -8.22 -10.55
N GLY A 139 -10.11 -7.34 -9.55
CA GLY A 139 -9.04 -7.28 -8.55
C GLY A 139 -9.59 -7.51 -7.16
N SER A 140 -9.13 -8.56 -6.49
CA SER A 140 -9.47 -8.91 -5.11
C SER A 140 -9.43 -7.68 -4.19
N SER A 141 -10.44 -7.54 -3.32
CA SER A 141 -10.53 -6.47 -2.31
C SER A 141 -9.48 -6.58 -1.20
N GLU A 142 -8.66 -7.62 -1.26
CA GLU A 142 -7.67 -8.01 -0.29
C GLU A 142 -6.35 -8.29 -1.01
N ILE A 143 -5.25 -7.92 -0.36
CA ILE A 143 -3.88 -8.21 -0.79
C ILE A 143 -3.13 -8.90 0.34
N TYR A 144 -2.14 -9.69 -0.04
CA TYR A 144 -1.28 -10.38 0.90
C TYR A 144 -0.09 -9.51 1.30
N TRP A 145 -0.01 -9.15 2.58
CA TRP A 145 1.10 -8.39 3.12
C TRP A 145 2.04 -9.29 3.93
N ASN A 146 3.28 -9.42 3.49
CA ASN A 146 4.35 -10.05 4.24
C ASN A 146 5.38 -8.97 4.65
N SER A 147 5.72 -8.89 5.93
CA SER A 147 6.73 -7.97 6.47
C SER A 147 8.16 -8.33 6.08
N SER A 148 8.43 -9.59 5.78
CA SER A 148 9.72 -10.20 5.46
C SER A 148 9.94 -10.34 3.95
N LEU A 149 8.90 -10.72 3.20
CA LEU A 149 8.93 -10.93 1.75
C LEU A 149 8.27 -9.75 1.05
N LYS A 150 8.78 -9.39 -0.15
CA LYS A 150 8.22 -8.34 -1.02
C LYS A 150 6.70 -8.39 -0.98
N LEU A 151 6.05 -7.22 -1.00
CA LEU A 151 4.63 -7.14 -1.37
C LEU A 151 4.49 -8.07 -2.56
N ASP A 152 3.73 -9.17 -2.43
CA ASP A 152 3.49 -10.06 -3.56
C ASP A 152 2.46 -9.37 -4.44
N LEU A 153 2.91 -8.24 -4.99
CA LEU A 153 2.32 -7.57 -6.12
C LEU A 153 2.61 -8.39 -7.36
N LYS A 154 3.48 -9.42 -7.31
CA LYS A 154 3.76 -10.27 -8.46
C LYS A 154 2.49 -10.95 -8.97
N GLU A 155 1.63 -11.44 -8.08
CA GLU A 155 0.31 -11.97 -8.47
C GLU A 155 -0.64 -10.90 -9.08
N TYR A 156 -0.37 -9.61 -8.85
CA TYR A 156 -1.13 -8.48 -9.44
C TYR A 156 -0.39 -7.75 -10.58
N LEU A 157 0.87 -8.11 -10.84
CA LEU A 157 1.75 -7.59 -11.87
C LEU A 157 1.79 -8.50 -13.10
N GLU A 158 1.16 -9.69 -13.04
CA GLU A 158 0.76 -10.45 -14.23
C GLU A 158 -0.46 -9.78 -14.88
N CYS A 159 -0.25 -8.57 -15.42
CA CYS A 159 -1.12 -7.94 -16.41
C CYS A 159 -0.56 -8.21 -17.81
#